data_AF-A0A950PU22-F1
#
_entry.id   AF-A0A950PU22-F1
#
_cell.length_a   1.000
_cell.length_b   1.000
_cell.length_c   1.000
_cell.angle_alpha   90.00
_cell.angle_beta   90.00
_cell.angle_gamma   90.00
#
_symmetry.space_group_name_H-M   'P 1'
#
loop_
_entity.id
_entity.type
_entity.pdbx_description
1 polymer ?
#
loop_
_entity_poly.entity_id
_entity_poly.type
_entity_poly.pdbx_seq_one_letter_code
_entity_poly.pdbx_strand_id
1 'polypeptide(L)' 'MFVLAEEDAHAFRFDDDALYWRDERIEVVELEQMRRMTFVSYGSCSFAEPIGDLTALGILPCG' A
#
# COMPACT_ATOMS: atom_id res chain seq x y z
N MET A 1 0.85 -10.05 13.84
CA MET A 1 1.26 -8.64 13.66
C MET A 1 0.21 -7.98 12.78
N PHE A 2 -0.21 -6.75 13.04
CA PHE A 2 -1.17 -6.04 12.19
C PHE A 2 -0.39 -5.16 11.20
N VAL A 3 -0.71 -5.21 9.91
CA VAL A 3 -0.05 -4.40 8.88
C VAL A 3 -0.10 -2.89 9.18
N LEU A 4 -1.16 -2.44 9.85
CA LEU A 4 -1.34 -1.04 10.27
C LEU A 4 -0.40 -0.59 11.42
N ALA A 5 0.25 -1.53 12.10
CA ALA A 5 1.19 -1.26 13.18
C ALA A 5 2.65 -1.47 12.75
N GLU A 6 2.90 -1.73 11.46
CA GLU A 6 4.24 -1.87 10.92
C GLU A 6 4.88 -0.48 10.75
N GLU A 7 6.01 -0.25 11.41
CA GLU A 7 6.77 1.01 11.32
C GLU A 7 8.03 0.87 10.46
N ASP A 8 8.44 -0.35 10.12
CA ASP A 8 9.60 -0.61 9.27
C ASP A 8 9.21 -0.56 7.78
N ALA A 9 9.61 0.53 7.10
CA ALA A 9 9.40 0.67 5.66
C ALA A 9 10.06 -0.46 4.84
N HIS A 10 11.14 -1.06 5.32
CA HIS A 10 11.82 -2.17 4.64
C HIS A 10 11.07 -3.50 4.76
N ALA A 11 10.07 -3.60 5.65
CA ALA A 11 9.18 -4.74 5.70
C ALA A 11 8.25 -4.79 4.48
N PHE A 12 8.10 -3.67 3.76
CA PHE A 12 7.32 -3.56 2.53
C PHE A 12 8.24 -3.61 1.31
N ARG A 13 7.84 -4.42 0.34
CA ARG A 13 8.49 -4.46 -0.97
C ARG A 13 7.42 -4.44 -2.06
N PHE A 14 7.71 -3.69 -3.11
CA PHE A 14 6.83 -3.54 -4.26
C PHE A 14 7.59 -4.03 -5.49
N ASP A 15 6.94 -4.86 -6.30
CA ASP A 15 7.32 -5.11 -7.68
C ASP A 15 6.13 -4.84 -8.61
N ASP A 16 6.28 -5.11 -9.91
CA ASP A 16 5.26 -4.79 -10.91
C ASP A 16 3.98 -5.66 -10.76
N ASP A 17 4.08 -6.82 -10.13
CA ASP A 17 3.01 -7.83 -10.09
C ASP A 17 2.49 -8.11 -8.67
N ALA A 18 3.19 -7.68 -7.63
CA ALA A 18 2.87 -8.00 -6.24
C ALA A 18 3.39 -6.98 -5.20
N LEU A 19 2.63 -6.90 -4.10
CA LEU A 19 3.04 -6.31 -2.83
C LEU A 19 3.49 -7.43 -1.89
N TYR A 20 4.64 -7.24 -1.26
CA TYR A 20 5.13 -8.12 -0.19
C TYR A 20 5.16 -7.37 1.12
N TRP A 21 4.69 -8.05 2.17
CA TRP A 21 4.85 -7.61 3.54
C TRP A 21 5.27 -8.81 4.39
N ARG A 22 6.52 -8.82 4.86
CA ARG A 22 7.13 -9.97 5.55
C ARG A 22 7.00 -11.27 4.73
N ASP A 23 6.24 -12.24 5.21
CA ASP A 23 6.01 -13.53 4.56
C ASP A 23 4.72 -13.54 3.71
N GLU A 24 3.97 -12.43 3.71
CA GLU A 24 2.73 -12.27 2.95
C GLU A 24 3.02 -11.69 1.57
N ARG A 25 2.33 -12.23 0.56
CA ARG A 25 2.37 -11.78 -0.84
C ARG A 25 0.93 -11.51 -1.29
N ILE A 26 0.72 -10.34 -1.89
CA ILE A 26 -0.57 -9.93 -2.43
C ILE A 26 -0.35 -9.63 -3.91
N GLU A 27 -1.02 -10.37 -4.79
CA GLU A 27 -0.87 -10.16 -6.23
C GLU A 27 -1.74 -8.98 -6.71
N VAL A 28 -1.21 -8.22 -7.66
CA VAL A 28 -1.92 -7.08 -8.27
C VAL A 28 -3.23 -7.52 -8.91
N VAL A 29 -3.27 -8.73 -9.51
CA VAL A 29 -4.49 -9.30 -10.10
C VAL A 29 -5.60 -9.50 -9.06
N GLU A 30 -5.26 -9.96 -7.86
CA GLU A 30 -6.22 -10.15 -6.77
C GLU A 30 -6.67 -8.79 -6.21
N LEU A 31 -5.72 -7.85 -6.08
CA LEU A 31 -5.99 -6.49 -5.63
C LEU A 31 -6.98 -5.76 -6.56
N GLU A 32 -6.78 -5.87 -7.88
CA GLU A 32 -7.68 -5.31 -8.89
C GLU A 32 -9.11 -5.87 -8.79
N GLN A 33 -9.23 -7.18 -8.56
CA GLN A 33 -10.53 -7.82 -8.35
C GLN A 33 -11.21 -7.32 -7.07
N MET A 34 -10.47 -7.21 -5.96
CA MET A 34 -10.98 -6.72 -4.68
C MET A 34 -11.43 -5.25 -4.74
N ARG A 35 -10.67 -4.38 -5.43
CA ARG A 35 -11.06 -2.96 -5.61
C ARG A 35 -12.37 -2.81 -6.38
N ARG A 36 -12.61 -3.68 -7.37
CA ARG A 36 -13.84 -3.64 -8.18
C ARG A 36 -15.06 -4.18 -7.44
N MET A 37 -14.88 -5.19 -6.59
CA MET A 37 -15.99 -5.95 -6.01
C MET A 37 -16.33 -5.58 -4.56
N THR A 38 -15.39 -5.02 -3.80
CA THR A 38 -15.54 -4.93 -2.33
C THR A 38 -15.15 -3.58 -1.74
N PHE A 39 -14.07 -2.97 -2.22
CA PHE A 39 -13.53 -1.71 -1.66
C PHE A 39 -13.77 -0.53 -2.61
N VAL A 40 -15.04 -0.24 -2.89
CA VAL A 40 -15.44 0.78 -3.88
C VAL A 40 -15.27 2.22 -3.37
N SER A 41 -15.26 2.43 -2.04
CA SER A 41 -14.96 3.74 -1.46
C SER A 41 -14.19 3.63 -0.14
N TYR A 42 -13.11 4.40 -0.03
CA TYR A 42 -12.39 4.66 1.21
C TYR A 42 -12.37 6.17 1.43
N GLY A 43 -13.05 6.63 2.49
CA GLY A 43 -13.05 8.03 2.89
C GLY A 43 -11.99 8.25 3.96
N SER A 44 -10.81 8.74 3.59
CA SER A 44 -9.84 9.24 4.55
C SER A 44 -10.05 10.74 4.69
N CYS A 45 -10.38 11.22 5.89
CA CYS A 45 -10.64 12.64 6.12
C CYS A 45 -9.41 13.54 5.79
N SER A 46 -8.23 12.95 5.60
CA SER A 46 -7.11 13.53 4.86
C SER A 46 -6.26 12.38 4.31
N PHE A 47 -5.86 12.48 3.04
CA PHE A 47 -4.89 11.54 2.42
C PHE A 47 -3.57 12.25 2.07
N ALA A 48 -3.45 13.54 2.39
CA ALA A 48 -2.29 14.35 1.99
C ALA A 48 -1.04 14.00 2.81
N GLU A 49 -1.19 13.85 4.13
CA GLU A 49 -0.12 13.47 5.05
C GLU A 49 0.48 12.09 4.70
N PRO A 50 -0.30 11.00 4.55
CA PRO A 50 0.28 9.70 4.21
C PRO A 50 0.92 9.65 2.81
N ILE A 51 0.42 10.41 1.83
CA ILE A 51 1.06 10.52 0.51
C ILE A 51 2.41 11.25 0.62
N GLY A 52 2.50 12.29 1.46
CA GLY A 52 3.74 13.03 1.70
C GLY A 52 4.83 12.13 2.26
N ASP A 53 4.51 11.31 3.25
CA ASP A 53 5.46 10.37 3.88
C ASP A 53 5.95 9.31 2.88
N LEU A 54 5.04 8.71 2.10
CA LEU A 54 5.41 7.71 1.09
C LEU A 54 6.28 8.30 -0.02
N THR A 55 6.06 9.58 -0.37
CA THR A 55 6.89 10.30 -1.33
C THR A 55 8.29 10.56 -0.75
N ALA A 56 8.38 10.96 0.53
CA ALA A 56 9.66 11.16 1.22
C ALA A 56 10.46 9.85 1.36
N LEU A 57 9.78 8.72 1.50
CA LEU A 57 10.38 7.38 1.49
C LEU A 57 10.78 6.89 0.08
N GLY A 58 10.43 7.63 -0.98
CA GLY A 58 10.71 7.25 -2.37
C GLY A 58 9.87 6.08 -2.89
N ILE A 59 8.80 5.71 -2.18
CA ILE A 59 7.86 4.66 -2.57
C ILE A 59 6.91 5.18 -3.65
N LEU A 60 6.47 6.44 -3.51
CA LEU A 60 5.69 7.13 -4.53
C LEU A 60 6.59 8.12 -5.28
N PRO A 61 6.36 8.32 -6.59
CA PRO A 61 7.06 9.34 -7.34
C PRO A 61 6.75 10.72 -6.77
N CYS A 62 7.77 11.58 -6.63
CA CYS A 62 7.56 13.00 -6.52
C CYS A 62 6.91 13.49 -7.81
N GLY A 63 5.68 14.01 -7.72
CA GLY A 63 4.93 14.57 -8.85
C GLY A 63 5.65 15.71 -9.55
#